data_AF-A0A935E7Z5-F1
#
_entry.id   AF-A0A935E7Z5-F1
#
_cell.length_a   1.000
_cell.length_b   1.000
_cell.length_c   1.000
_cell.angle_alpha   90.00
_cell.angle_beta   90.00
_cell.angle_gamma   90.00
#
_symmetry.space_group_name_H-M   'P 1'
#
loop_
_entity.id
_entity.type
_entity.pdbx_description
1 polymer ?
#
loop_
_entity_poly.entity_id
_entity_poly.type
_entity_poly.pdbx_seq_one_letter_code
_entity_poly.pdbx_strand_id
1 'polypeptide(L)'
;MTRACAELRDGTPVGAWLFKANPAVWDVLGALERHEDLDSWRMAPSYRVGLVAPGQPCALWVTGPRSAPYRAGVWAVGTVVSVPYDDVGDPDDPSWFDRGAARQVRPYVKVDLRVLPTPIDRDDLRGDPRFAGSEILRRPRMGSPVAITPEEWTAVRDRFLDGPAPE
;
A
#
# COMPACT_ATOMS: atom_id res chain seq x y z
N MET A 1 6.04 20.96 -1.90
CA MET A 1 6.90 19.79 -2.20
C MET A 1 6.81 18.79 -1.07
N THR A 2 6.58 17.52 -1.38
CA THR A 2 6.66 16.40 -0.43
C THR A 2 8.10 16.22 0.06
N ARG A 3 8.32 15.98 1.36
CA ARG A 3 9.64 15.67 1.92
C ARG A 3 9.85 14.16 2.00
N ALA A 4 11.12 13.73 1.97
CA ALA A 4 11.48 12.35 2.27
C ALA A 4 11.21 12.03 3.75
N CYS A 5 10.76 10.80 4.01
CA CYS A 5 10.44 10.27 5.33
C CYS A 5 11.36 9.10 5.75
N ALA A 6 12.12 8.54 4.81
CA ALA A 6 13.18 7.56 5.01
C ALA A 6 14.16 7.59 3.82
N GLU A 7 15.21 6.77 3.89
CA GLU A 7 16.19 6.59 2.82
C GLU A 7 16.49 5.09 2.64
N LEU A 8 16.50 4.60 1.40
CA LEU A 8 16.91 3.24 1.08
C LEU A 8 18.44 3.08 1.19
N ARG A 9 18.93 1.84 1.24
CA ARG A 9 20.38 1.54 1.33
C ARG A 9 21.22 2.12 0.17
N ASP A 10 20.60 2.37 -0.98
CA ASP A 10 21.25 2.97 -2.15
C ASP A 10 21.15 4.51 -2.18
N GLY A 11 20.66 5.13 -1.10
CA GLY A 11 20.47 6.58 -1.01
C GLY A 11 19.16 7.09 -1.60
N THR A 12 18.31 6.22 -2.15
CA THR A 12 17.03 6.66 -2.73
C THR A 12 16.11 7.21 -1.63
N PRO A 13 15.64 8.47 -1.75
CA PRO A 13 14.72 9.04 -0.77
C PRO A 13 13.34 8.39 -0.89
N VAL A 14 12.74 8.06 0.25
CA VAL A 14 11.37 7.54 0.34
C VAL A 14 10.44 8.67 0.70
N GLY A 15 9.44 8.97 -0.12
CA GLY A 15 8.37 9.92 0.19
C GLY A 15 7.17 9.28 0.88
N ALA A 16 6.90 8.01 0.57
CA ALA A 16 5.83 7.21 1.15
C ALA A 16 6.06 5.71 0.96
N TRP A 17 5.32 4.89 1.72
CA TRP A 17 5.28 3.43 1.57
C TRP A 17 4.01 2.95 0.88
N LEU A 18 4.14 2.05 -0.08
CA LEU A 18 3.02 1.30 -0.65
C LEU A 18 2.94 -0.08 0.02
N PHE A 19 1.79 -0.37 0.62
CA PHE A 19 1.46 -1.69 1.13
C PHE A 19 0.61 -2.43 0.11
N LYS A 20 1.05 -3.62 -0.30
CA LYS A 20 0.36 -4.38 -1.35
C LYS A 20 -0.76 -5.23 -0.76
N ALA A 21 -1.94 -5.13 -1.34
CA ALA A 21 -3.08 -5.99 -1.10
C ALA A 21 -3.33 -6.87 -2.32
N ASN A 22 -3.37 -8.19 -2.13
CA ASN A 22 -3.63 -9.13 -3.22
C ASN A 22 -4.99 -9.80 -3.02
N PRO A 23 -6.02 -9.45 -3.83
CA PRO A 23 -7.35 -10.06 -3.76
C PRO A 23 -7.37 -11.58 -3.98
N ALA A 24 -6.30 -12.16 -4.56
CA ALA A 24 -6.19 -13.61 -4.69
C ALA A 24 -5.71 -14.32 -3.41
N VAL A 25 -5.26 -13.57 -2.40
CA VAL A 25 -4.70 -14.09 -1.14
C VAL A 25 -5.62 -13.79 0.04
N TRP A 26 -6.15 -12.58 0.09
CA TRP A 26 -7.06 -12.10 1.14
C TRP A 26 -8.14 -11.20 0.50
N ASP A 27 -9.38 -11.29 1.00
CA ASP A 27 -10.58 -10.59 0.49
C ASP A 27 -10.54 -9.06 0.73
N VAL A 28 -9.52 -8.39 0.19
CA VAL A 28 -9.39 -6.93 0.33
C VAL A 28 -10.52 -6.18 -0.35
N LEU A 29 -11.07 -6.71 -1.44
CA LEU A 29 -12.15 -6.05 -2.16
C LEU A 29 -13.43 -6.09 -1.32
N GLY A 30 -13.80 -7.25 -0.76
CA GLY A 30 -14.94 -7.35 0.12
C GLY A 30 -14.77 -6.53 1.40
N ALA A 31 -13.57 -6.49 2.00
CA ALA A 31 -13.30 -5.66 3.17
C ALA A 31 -13.47 -4.15 2.87
N LEU A 32 -12.99 -3.70 1.71
CA LEU A 32 -13.16 -2.31 1.25
C LEU A 32 -14.65 -1.99 0.97
N GLU A 33 -15.39 -2.90 0.35
CA GLU A 33 -16.83 -2.75 0.11
C GLU A 33 -17.66 -2.71 1.39
N ARG A 34 -17.27 -3.49 2.40
CA ARG A 34 -17.90 -3.51 3.73
C ARG A 34 -17.46 -2.37 4.65
N HIS A 35 -16.57 -1.49 4.17
CA HIS A 35 -15.98 -0.41 4.96
C HIS A 35 -15.36 -0.90 6.28
N GLU A 36 -14.69 -2.05 6.23
CA GLU A 36 -13.96 -2.55 7.39
C GLU A 36 -12.77 -1.64 7.74
N ASP A 37 -12.45 -1.57 9.03
CA ASP A 37 -11.28 -0.86 9.51
C ASP A 37 -10.00 -1.60 9.09
N LEU A 38 -9.34 -1.09 8.05
CA LEU A 38 -8.05 -1.61 7.57
C LEU A 38 -6.90 -1.02 8.41
N ASP A 39 -6.85 -1.40 9.69
CA ASP A 39 -6.00 -0.78 10.72
C ASP A 39 -4.55 -1.32 10.79
N SER A 40 -4.27 -2.39 10.06
CA SER A 40 -2.98 -3.05 10.05
C SER A 40 -2.73 -3.77 8.73
N TRP A 41 -1.46 -3.86 8.34
CA TRP A 41 -1.10 -4.50 7.08
C TRP A 41 0.13 -5.38 7.19
N ARG A 42 0.04 -6.53 6.53
CA ARG A 42 1.11 -7.52 6.43
C ARG A 42 2.17 -7.10 5.42
N MET A 43 3.43 -7.33 5.78
CA MET A 43 4.60 -7.07 4.93
C MET A 43 5.36 -8.36 4.62
N ALA A 44 6.14 -8.32 3.53
CA ALA A 44 7.16 -9.31 3.24
C ALA A 44 8.42 -9.01 4.07
N PRO A 45 9.07 -10.03 4.66
CA PRO A 45 10.33 -9.84 5.38
C PRO A 45 11.40 -9.23 4.47
N SER A 46 11.95 -8.08 4.88
CA SER A 46 13.04 -7.40 4.17
C SER A 46 13.69 -6.35 5.07
N TYR A 47 14.86 -5.83 4.67
CA TYR A 47 15.48 -4.72 5.41
C TYR A 47 14.59 -3.46 5.47
N ARG A 48 13.69 -3.29 4.50
CA ARG A 48 12.80 -2.12 4.41
C ARG A 48 11.78 -2.07 5.53
N VAL A 49 11.43 -3.23 6.10
CA VAL A 49 10.58 -3.29 7.29
C VAL A 49 11.18 -2.41 8.38
N GLY A 50 12.50 -2.51 8.64
CA GLY A 50 13.17 -1.68 9.64
C GLY A 50 13.26 -0.18 9.33
N LEU A 51 12.80 0.27 8.16
CA LEU A 51 12.73 1.69 7.78
C LEU A 51 11.32 2.28 7.92
N VAL A 52 10.31 1.41 8.11
CA VAL A 52 8.92 1.83 8.34
C VAL A 52 8.79 2.32 9.78
N ALA A 53 8.24 3.52 9.94
CA ALA A 53 8.10 4.18 11.24
C ALA A 53 6.79 4.98 11.32
N PRO A 54 6.26 5.21 12.55
CA PRO A 54 5.10 6.06 12.77
C PRO A 54 5.24 7.44 12.15
N GLY A 55 4.13 7.99 11.65
CA GLY A 55 4.06 9.32 11.02
C GLY A 55 4.46 9.34 9.55
N GLN A 56 4.97 8.24 9.00
CA GLN A 56 5.33 8.17 7.58
C GLN A 56 4.08 8.02 6.70
N PRO A 57 3.97 8.75 5.57
CA PRO A 57 2.87 8.58 4.64
C PRO A 57 2.85 7.18 4.04
N CYS A 58 1.66 6.63 3.84
CA CYS A 58 1.48 5.35 3.18
C CYS A 58 0.24 5.30 2.30
N ALA A 59 0.17 4.27 1.46
CA ALA A 59 -1.02 3.95 0.69
C ALA A 59 -1.18 2.44 0.49
N LEU A 60 -2.44 2.02 0.36
CA LEU A 60 -2.82 0.66 0.06
C LEU A 60 -2.93 0.46 -1.45
N TRP A 61 -2.07 -0.40 -1.99
CA TRP A 61 -2.03 -0.76 -3.40
C TRP A 61 -2.71 -2.12 -3.63
N VAL A 62 -3.89 -2.13 -4.25
CA VAL A 62 -4.56 -3.36 -4.67
C VAL A 62 -3.92 -3.87 -5.96
N THR A 63 -3.44 -5.11 -5.93
CA THR A 63 -2.78 -5.76 -7.06
C THR A 63 -3.79 -6.51 -7.94
N GLY A 64 -3.47 -6.63 -9.23
CA GLY A 64 -4.27 -7.44 -10.13
C GLY A 64 -3.73 -7.42 -11.57
N PRO A 65 -4.06 -8.43 -12.37
CA PRO A 65 -3.83 -8.40 -13.82
C PRO A 65 -4.66 -7.27 -14.46
N ARG A 66 -4.30 -6.86 -15.69
CA ARG A 66 -5.09 -5.88 -16.47
C ARG A 66 -6.52 -6.37 -16.78
N SER A 67 -6.74 -7.68 -16.79
CA SER A 67 -8.02 -8.32 -17.04
C SER A 67 -8.88 -8.49 -15.78
N ALA A 68 -8.43 -7.99 -14.62
CA ALA A 68 -9.22 -8.06 -13.40
C ALA A 68 -10.53 -7.26 -13.55
N PRO A 69 -11.64 -7.69 -12.94
CA PRO A 69 -12.91 -6.95 -12.96
C PRO A 69 -12.89 -5.70 -12.08
N TYR A 70 -11.75 -5.40 -11.46
CA TYR A 70 -11.51 -4.27 -10.58
C TYR A 70 -10.24 -3.52 -11.00
N ARG A 71 -10.12 -2.25 -10.61
CA ARG A 71 -8.95 -1.43 -10.92
C ARG A 71 -7.79 -1.76 -9.97
N ALA A 72 -6.70 -2.29 -10.51
CA ALA A 72 -5.45 -2.35 -9.74
C ALA A 72 -4.87 -0.94 -9.58
N GLY A 73 -4.33 -0.60 -8.42
CA GLY A 73 -3.85 0.75 -8.13
C GLY A 73 -3.99 1.12 -6.66
N VAL A 74 -4.10 2.42 -6.35
CA VAL A 74 -4.21 2.91 -4.97
C VAL A 74 -5.68 3.02 -4.57
N TRP A 75 -6.06 2.32 -3.51
CA TRP A 75 -7.44 2.31 -3.00
C TRP A 75 -7.62 3.05 -1.68
N ALA A 76 -6.56 3.17 -0.90
CA ALA A 76 -6.57 3.92 0.35
C ALA A 76 -5.24 4.63 0.54
N VAL A 77 -5.27 5.74 1.29
CA VAL A 77 -4.11 6.55 1.63
C VAL A 77 -4.15 6.90 3.10
N GLY A 78 -2.99 7.10 3.71
CA GLY A 78 -2.96 7.28 5.15
C GLY A 78 -1.57 7.45 5.72
N THR A 79 -1.45 7.07 6.99
CA THR A 79 -0.22 7.22 7.76
C THR A 79 0.08 5.93 8.52
N VAL A 80 1.36 5.59 8.62
CA VAL A 80 1.83 4.54 9.52
C VAL A 80 1.68 4.99 10.97
N VAL A 81 1.13 4.17 11.86
CA VAL A 81 0.89 4.56 13.27
C VAL A 81 1.64 3.71 14.29
N SER A 82 2.31 2.63 13.87
CA SER A 82 3.18 1.83 14.74
C SER A 82 4.56 1.59 14.13
N VAL A 83 5.50 1.18 14.97
CA VAL A 83 6.68 0.44 14.50
C VAL A 83 6.24 -0.95 14.01
N PRO A 84 7.00 -1.60 13.11
CA PRO A 84 6.72 -2.97 12.71
C PRO A 84 6.84 -3.96 13.88
N TYR A 85 6.04 -5.01 13.82
CA TYR A 85 6.05 -6.12 14.77
C TYR A 85 5.79 -7.43 14.05
N ASP A 86 6.30 -8.56 14.55
CA ASP A 86 6.00 -9.86 13.98
C ASP A 86 4.68 -10.40 14.57
N ASP A 87 3.80 -10.86 13.69
CA ASP A 87 2.50 -11.42 14.05
C ASP A 87 2.09 -12.49 13.03
N VAL A 88 1.18 -13.37 13.43
CA VAL A 88 0.45 -14.26 12.52
C VAL A 88 -0.84 -13.60 12.01
N GLY A 89 -1.37 -12.60 12.72
CA GLY A 89 -2.70 -12.04 12.47
C GLY A 89 -3.78 -12.97 13.01
N ASP A 90 -4.96 -12.95 12.40
CA ASP A 90 -5.99 -13.97 12.67
C ASP A 90 -5.84 -15.12 11.65
N PRO A 91 -5.31 -16.30 12.05
CA PRO A 91 -5.15 -17.45 11.16
C PRO A 91 -6.49 -18.11 10.78
N ASP A 92 -7.57 -17.77 11.47
CA ASP A 92 -8.91 -18.31 11.26
C ASP A 92 -9.84 -17.34 10.52
N ASP A 93 -9.43 -16.08 10.32
CA ASP A 93 -10.15 -15.09 9.53
C ASP A 93 -10.60 -15.70 8.17
N PRO A 94 -11.92 -15.74 7.90
CA PRO A 94 -12.47 -16.34 6.70
C PRO A 94 -12.13 -15.58 5.42
N SER A 95 -11.65 -14.34 5.53
CA SER A 95 -11.23 -13.49 4.41
C SER A 95 -9.91 -13.97 3.78
N TRP A 96 -9.17 -14.86 4.45
CA TRP A 96 -8.01 -15.53 3.85
C TRP A 96 -8.43 -16.62 2.86
N PHE A 97 -8.17 -16.38 1.57
CA PHE A 97 -8.27 -17.41 0.53
C PHE A 97 -7.05 -18.35 0.54
N ASP A 98 -5.86 -17.84 0.86
CA ASP A 98 -4.67 -18.65 1.06
C ASP A 98 -4.45 -18.96 2.54
N ARG A 99 -4.91 -20.15 2.96
CA ARG A 99 -4.77 -20.63 4.35
C ARG A 99 -3.32 -20.93 4.75
N GLY A 100 -2.45 -21.21 3.78
CA GLY A 100 -1.02 -21.38 4.03
C GLY A 100 -0.38 -20.03 4.38
N ALA A 101 -0.75 -18.99 3.65
CA ALA A 101 -0.33 -17.62 3.95
C ALA A 101 -0.88 -17.16 5.31
N ALA A 102 -2.16 -17.39 5.63
CA ALA A 102 -2.79 -16.93 6.88
C ALA A 102 -2.04 -17.34 8.17
N ARG A 103 -1.34 -18.48 8.15
CA ARG A 103 -0.67 -19.05 9.34
C ARG A 103 0.80 -18.68 9.49
N GLN A 104 1.35 -17.88 8.59
CA GLN A 104 2.76 -17.52 8.64
C GLN A 104 3.00 -16.34 9.58
N VAL A 105 4.01 -16.44 10.44
CA VAL A 105 4.54 -15.25 11.13
C VAL A 105 5.17 -14.33 10.08
N ARG A 106 4.75 -13.07 10.07
CA ARG A 106 5.22 -12.02 9.17
C ARG A 106 5.31 -10.69 9.91
N PRO A 107 6.11 -9.73 9.40
CA PRO A 107 6.05 -8.38 9.89
C PRO A 107 4.71 -7.73 9.53
N TYR A 108 4.08 -7.10 10.50
CA TYR A 108 2.90 -6.25 10.38
C TYR A 108 3.27 -4.82 10.79
N VAL A 109 2.42 -3.89 10.39
CA VAL A 109 2.44 -2.52 10.89
C VAL A 109 1.01 -2.00 11.00
N LYS A 110 0.74 -1.19 12.01
CA LYS A 110 -0.55 -0.49 12.11
C LYS A 110 -0.55 0.74 11.21
N VAL A 111 -1.70 1.00 10.60
CA VAL A 111 -1.93 2.11 9.68
C VAL A 111 -3.27 2.77 10.00
N ASP A 112 -3.35 4.06 9.76
CA ASP A 112 -4.61 4.80 9.73
C ASP A 112 -4.89 5.14 8.26
N LEU A 113 -5.80 4.39 7.64
CA LEU A 113 -6.11 4.46 6.22
C LEU A 113 -7.48 5.07 5.96
N ARG A 114 -7.52 6.03 5.05
CA ARG A 114 -8.76 6.53 4.45
C ARG A 114 -8.94 5.91 3.07
N VAL A 115 -10.01 5.15 2.91
CA VAL A 115 -10.43 4.61 1.61
C VAL A 115 -10.82 5.76 0.67
N LEU A 116 -10.34 5.71 -0.56
CA LEU A 116 -10.66 6.70 -1.58
C LEU A 116 -12.05 6.42 -2.17
N PRO A 117 -12.90 7.44 -2.40
CA PRO A 117 -14.20 7.26 -3.06
C PRO A 117 -14.08 6.67 -4.46
N THR A 118 -12.95 6.93 -5.14
CA THR A 118 -12.60 6.32 -6.42
C THR A 118 -11.14 5.89 -6.36
N PRO A 119 -10.84 4.60 -6.61
CA PRO A 119 -9.47 4.12 -6.66
C PRO A 119 -8.68 4.85 -7.75
N ILE A 120 -7.43 5.19 -7.45
CA ILE A 120 -6.49 5.70 -8.43
C ILE A 120 -6.00 4.52 -9.28
N ASP A 121 -6.32 4.51 -10.57
CA ASP A 121 -5.95 3.43 -11.47
C ASP A 121 -4.42 3.38 -11.67
N ARG A 122 -3.86 2.18 -11.66
CA ARG A 122 -2.46 1.92 -12.01
C ARG A 122 -2.11 2.51 -13.38
N ASP A 123 -3.01 2.42 -14.35
CA ASP A 123 -2.74 2.90 -15.70
C ASP A 123 -2.72 4.44 -15.77
N ASP A 124 -3.52 5.13 -14.95
CA ASP A 124 -3.46 6.59 -14.81
C ASP A 124 -2.12 7.03 -14.18
N LEU A 125 -1.65 6.29 -13.17
CA LEU A 125 -0.33 6.53 -12.57
C LEU A 125 0.81 6.19 -13.52
N ARG A 126 0.66 5.15 -14.36
CA ARG A 126 1.63 4.83 -15.41
C ARG A 126 1.73 5.93 -16.46
N GLY A 127 0.64 6.65 -16.73
CA GLY A 127 0.61 7.80 -17.63
C GLY A 127 1.28 9.06 -17.06
N ASP A 128 1.49 9.14 -15.74
CA ASP A 128 2.15 10.28 -15.09
C ASP A 128 3.68 10.14 -15.17
N PRO A 129 4.42 11.07 -15.82
CA PRO A 129 5.87 10.98 -15.93
C PRO A 129 6.59 10.87 -14.58
N ARG A 130 5.99 11.43 -13.52
CA ARG A 130 6.52 11.40 -12.15
C ARG A 130 6.42 10.02 -11.49
N PHE A 131 5.54 9.14 -11.99
CA PHE A 131 5.24 7.84 -11.39
C PHE A 131 5.49 6.65 -12.33
N ALA A 132 5.59 6.87 -13.64
CA ALA A 132 5.83 5.85 -14.66
C ALA A 132 7.08 4.97 -14.37
N GLY A 133 8.08 5.56 -13.72
CA GLY A 133 9.32 4.91 -13.30
C GLY A 133 9.29 4.21 -11.94
N SER A 134 8.15 4.18 -11.25
CA SER A 134 8.07 3.64 -9.88
C SER A 134 8.37 2.15 -9.79
N GLU A 135 8.90 1.73 -8.64
CA GLU A 135 9.27 0.35 -8.39
C GLU A 135 8.07 -0.60 -8.46
N ILE A 136 6.89 -0.16 -8.00
CA ILE A 136 5.66 -0.96 -8.05
C ILE A 136 5.27 -1.34 -9.49
N LEU A 137 5.59 -0.49 -10.47
CA LEU A 137 5.33 -0.74 -11.89
C LEU A 137 6.44 -1.55 -12.57
N ARG A 138 7.71 -1.27 -12.26
CA ARG A 138 8.87 -1.95 -12.87
C ARG A 138 9.13 -3.33 -12.29
N ARG A 139 8.82 -3.53 -11.01
CA ARG A 139 9.09 -4.77 -10.25
C ARG A 139 7.81 -5.25 -9.56
N PRO A 140 6.76 -5.62 -10.31
CA PRO A 140 5.45 -5.97 -9.72
C PRO A 140 5.51 -7.19 -8.79
N ARG A 141 6.53 -8.05 -8.91
CA ARG A 141 6.78 -9.20 -8.03
C ARG A 141 7.48 -8.84 -6.72
N MET A 142 7.91 -7.59 -6.52
CA MET A 142 8.50 -7.15 -5.26
C MET A 142 7.47 -7.26 -4.12
N GLY A 143 7.95 -7.69 -2.95
CA GLY A 143 7.14 -7.78 -1.74
C GLY A 143 6.83 -6.39 -1.16
N SER A 144 5.77 -6.32 -0.36
CA SER A 144 5.45 -5.16 0.48
C SER A 144 6.48 -5.04 1.62
N PRO A 145 6.92 -3.86 2.08
CA PRO A 145 6.55 -2.54 1.59
C PRO A 145 7.37 -2.11 0.36
N VAL A 146 6.72 -1.42 -0.56
CA VAL A 146 7.37 -0.80 -1.73
C VAL A 146 7.60 0.68 -1.44
N ALA A 147 8.83 1.15 -1.63
CA ALA A 147 9.14 2.56 -1.48
C ALA A 147 8.74 3.31 -2.75
N ILE A 148 8.17 4.50 -2.56
CA ILE A 148 8.02 5.48 -3.64
C ILE A 148 8.68 6.79 -3.25
N THR A 149 9.24 7.49 -4.23
CA THR A 149 9.98 8.74 -4.01
C THR A 149 9.04 9.90 -3.61
N PRO A 150 9.57 11.03 -3.12
CA PRO A 150 8.74 12.22 -2.85
C PRO A 150 7.98 12.75 -4.07
N GLU A 151 8.57 12.64 -5.27
CA GLU A 151 7.94 13.05 -6.52
C GLU A 151 6.82 12.08 -6.93
N GLU A 152 7.07 10.78 -6.82
CA GLU A 152 6.06 9.74 -7.02
C GLU A 152 4.90 9.88 -6.05
N TRP A 153 5.17 10.15 -4.75
CA TRP A 153 4.11 10.39 -3.78
C TRP A 153 3.30 11.64 -4.09
N THR A 154 3.94 12.69 -4.61
CA THR A 154 3.22 13.90 -5.07
C THR A 154 2.24 13.56 -6.20
N ALA A 155 2.63 12.72 -7.15
CA ALA A 155 1.73 12.27 -8.22
C ALA A 155 0.51 11.50 -7.70
N VAL A 156 0.65 10.70 -6.64
CA VAL A 156 -0.49 10.04 -5.98
C VAL A 156 -1.35 11.07 -5.25
N ARG A 157 -0.73 11.99 -4.50
CA ARG A 157 -1.41 13.03 -3.72
C ARG A 157 -2.31 13.93 -4.53
N ASP A 158 -1.83 14.41 -5.68
CA ASP A 158 -2.61 15.32 -6.53
C ASP A 158 -3.98 14.70 -6.90
N ARG A 159 -4.03 13.37 -7.12
CA ARG A 159 -5.25 12.66 -7.51
C ARG A 159 -6.30 12.50 -6.40
N PHE A 160 -5.93 12.66 -5.13
CA PHE A 160 -6.88 12.56 -4.02
C PHE A 160 -7.03 13.85 -3.21
N LEU A 161 -6.21 14.87 -3.48
CA LEU A 161 -6.38 16.22 -2.96
C LEU A 161 -7.20 17.10 -3.90
N ASP A 162 -7.24 16.79 -5.19
CA ASP A 162 -8.11 17.45 -6.18
C ASP A 162 -9.57 16.92 -6.17
N GLY A 163 -9.91 16.02 -5.24
CA GLY A 163 -11.29 15.59 -5.00
C GLY A 163 -12.06 16.67 -4.23
N PRO A 164 -13.38 16.83 -4.45
CA PRO A 164 -14.18 17.77 -3.65
C PRO A 164 -13.98 17.46 -2.17
N ALA A 165 -13.82 18.51 -1.36
CA ALA A 165 -13.87 18.37 0.09
C ALA A 165 -15.16 17.64 0.46
N PRO A 166 -15.14 16.69 1.41
CA PRO A 166 -16.38 16.16 1.95
C PRO A 166 -17.20 17.33 2.52
N GLU A 167 -18.46 17.43 2.10
CA GLU A 167 -19.46 18.31 2.75
C GLU A 167 -19.66 17.93 4.22
#